data_AF-A0A0M9EC84-F1
#
_entry.id   AF-A0A0M9EC84-F1
#
_cell.length_a   1.000
_cell.length_b   1.000
_cell.length_c   1.000
_cell.angle_alpha   90.00
_cell.angle_beta   90.00
_cell.angle_gamma   90.00
#
_symmetry.space_group_name_H-M   'P 1'
#
loop_
_entity.id
_entity.type
_entity.pdbx_description
1 polymer ?
#
loop_
_entity_poly.entity_id
_entity_poly.type
_entity_poly.pdbx_seq_one_letter_code
_entity_poly.pdbx_strand_id
1 'polypeptide(L)'
;MKELFLKKDMDSVTFIEYVSSFFDEDCIIQLPPIQRNSVWNVIQVKKLWDSILRGFPIGSFLLSERAKGDHSRNILSKEQFISNDSGYFLLDGQQRTRAILMGFKPADNSRPWIDLNPNFYQKYKNY
;
A
#
# COMPACT_ATOMS: atom_id res chain seq x y z
N MET A 1 2.83 13.47 11.15
CA MET A 1 2.27 12.95 9.88
C MET A 1 0.90 13.54 9.54
N LYS A 2 -0.03 13.71 10.49
CA LYS A 2 -1.32 14.41 10.28
C LYS A 2 -1.17 15.78 9.58
N GLU A 3 -0.14 16.55 9.94
CA GLU A 3 0.17 17.85 9.32
C GLU A 3 0.46 17.81 7.81
N LEU A 4 0.97 16.69 7.27
CA LEU A 4 1.20 16.56 5.83
C LEU A 4 -0.12 16.70 5.09
N PHE A 5 -1.13 15.98 5.55
CA PHE A 5 -2.44 15.97 4.89
C PHE A 5 -3.36 17.13 5.29
N LEU A 6 -3.05 17.88 6.36
CA LEU A 6 -3.79 19.09 6.74
C LEU A 6 -3.65 20.24 5.73
N LYS A 7 -2.69 20.16 4.79
CA LYS A 7 -2.59 21.10 3.66
C LYS A 7 -3.48 20.62 2.52
N LYS A 8 -4.57 21.36 2.29
CA LYS A 8 -5.54 21.10 1.19
C LYS A 8 -4.93 21.08 -0.22
N ASP A 9 -3.73 21.63 -0.39
CA ASP A 9 -3.02 21.74 -1.68
C ASP A 9 -1.86 20.72 -1.83
N MET A 10 -1.84 19.65 -1.02
CA MET A 10 -0.76 18.67 -1.12
C MET A 10 -0.96 17.74 -2.32
N ASP A 11 -0.38 18.10 -3.47
CA ASP A 11 -0.41 17.31 -4.71
C ASP A 11 0.45 16.03 -4.64
N SER A 12 1.34 15.90 -3.66
CA SER A 12 2.24 14.76 -3.53
C SER A 12 2.77 14.54 -2.11
N VAL A 13 3.09 13.29 -1.79
CA VAL A 13 3.83 12.88 -0.59
C VAL A 13 5.00 11.99 -1.02
N THR A 14 6.04 11.89 -0.19
CA THR A 14 7.10 10.91 -0.47
C THR A 14 6.58 9.48 -0.32
N PHE A 15 7.24 8.55 -1.01
CA PHE A 15 6.89 7.12 -0.91
C PHE A 15 6.94 6.60 0.53
N ILE A 16 7.93 7.06 1.31
CA ILE A 16 8.09 6.65 2.71
C ILE A 16 6.97 7.21 3.56
N GLU A 17 6.62 8.50 3.44
CA GLU A 17 5.50 9.08 4.18
C GLU A 17 4.17 8.40 3.84
N TYR A 18 3.95 8.10 2.55
CA TYR A 18 2.78 7.34 2.13
C TYR A 18 2.70 5.98 2.83
N VAL A 19 3.79 5.22 2.84
CA VAL A 19 3.85 3.90 3.47
C VAL A 19 3.67 3.99 4.98
N SER A 20 4.37 4.90 5.64
CA SER A 20 4.31 5.08 7.09
C SER A 20 2.91 5.45 7.56
N SER A 21 2.11 6.14 6.74
CA SER A 21 0.72 6.49 7.05
C SER A 21 -0.21 5.30 7.34
N PHE A 22 0.18 4.09 6.92
CA PHE A 22 -0.55 2.84 7.18
C PHE A 22 -0.04 2.07 8.40
N PHE A 23 1.10 2.45 8.98
CA PHE A 23 1.73 1.78 10.11
C PHE A 23 1.73 2.61 11.40
N ASP A 24 1.55 3.93 11.30
CA ASP A 24 1.35 4.81 12.45
C ASP A 24 0.10 4.42 13.25
N GLU A 25 0.15 4.62 14.58
CA GLU A 25 -0.94 4.31 15.51
C GLU A 25 -2.26 4.98 15.12
N ASP A 26 -2.19 6.23 14.65
CA ASP A 26 -3.36 7.00 14.22
C ASP A 26 -3.95 6.53 12.88
N CYS A 27 -3.17 5.81 12.06
CA CYS A 27 -3.51 5.30 10.72
C CYS A 27 -4.45 6.25 9.93
N ILE A 28 -3.88 7.32 9.39
CA ILE A 28 -4.66 8.41 8.78
C ILE A 28 -5.38 7.97 7.49
N ILE A 29 -4.82 7.03 6.72
CA ILE A 29 -5.43 6.49 5.50
C ILE A 29 -6.06 5.12 5.79
N GLN A 30 -7.36 4.98 5.54
CA GLN A 30 -8.12 3.73 5.72
C GLN A 30 -8.91 3.39 4.45
N LEU A 31 -9.49 2.21 4.39
CA LEU A 31 -10.39 1.83 3.30
C LEU A 31 -11.85 2.14 3.64
N PRO A 32 -12.68 2.50 2.65
CA PRO A 32 -14.13 2.46 2.81
C PRO A 32 -14.61 1.08 3.26
N PRO A 33 -15.80 0.98 3.89
CA PRO A 33 -16.31 -0.30 4.41
C PRO A 33 -16.64 -1.27 3.27
N ILE A 34 -17.16 -0.75 2.16
CA ILE A 34 -17.44 -1.50 0.94
C ILE A 34 -16.19 -1.49 0.08
N GLN A 35 -15.45 -2.61 0.08
CA GLN A 35 -14.33 -2.81 -0.84
C GLN A 35 -14.24 -4.21 -1.39
N ARG A 36 -13.84 -4.32 -2.65
CA ARG A 36 -13.64 -5.59 -3.34
C ARG A 36 -12.45 -6.34 -2.74
N ASN A 37 -12.51 -7.66 -2.79
CA ASN A 37 -11.37 -8.49 -2.41
C ASN A 37 -10.20 -8.28 -3.38
N SER A 38 -8.98 -8.49 -2.88
CA SER A 38 -7.80 -8.42 -3.74
C SER A 38 -7.82 -9.54 -4.77
N VAL A 39 -7.70 -9.17 -6.05
CA VAL A 39 -7.66 -10.09 -7.20
C VAL A 39 -6.30 -10.09 -7.92
N TRP A 40 -5.31 -9.38 -7.38
CA TRP A 40 -3.98 -9.32 -7.99
C TRP A 40 -3.22 -10.62 -7.78
N ASN A 41 -2.67 -11.15 -8.87
CA ASN A 41 -1.77 -12.30 -8.84
C ASN A 41 -0.30 -11.89 -8.59
N VAL A 42 0.55 -12.89 -8.38
CA VAL A 42 1.99 -12.69 -8.09
C VAL A 42 2.71 -11.90 -9.18
N ILE A 43 2.35 -12.11 -10.46
CA ILE A 43 2.97 -11.42 -11.59
C ILE A 43 2.67 -9.92 -11.55
N GLN A 44 1.45 -9.53 -11.20
CA GLN A 44 1.06 -8.12 -11.08
C GLN A 44 1.80 -7.43 -9.93
N VAL A 45 1.91 -8.10 -8.78
CA VAL A 45 2.70 -7.61 -7.63
C VAL A 45 4.16 -7.42 -8.03
N LYS A 46 4.77 -8.41 -8.71
CA LYS A 46 6.15 -8.32 -9.20
C LYS A 46 6.35 -7.15 -10.17
N LYS A 47 5.43 -6.96 -11.12
CA LYS A 47 5.50 -5.85 -12.09
C LYS A 47 5.42 -4.48 -11.40
N LEU A 48 4.60 -4.34 -10.35
CA LEU A 48 4.54 -3.11 -9.58
C LEU A 48 5.90 -2.81 -8.94
N TRP A 49 6.49 -3.78 -8.23
CA TRP A 49 7.79 -3.61 -7.59
C TRP A 49 8.91 -3.33 -8.59
N ASP A 50 8.94 -4.02 -9.73
CA ASP A 50 9.90 -3.75 -10.81
C ASP A 50 9.74 -2.32 -11.35
N SER A 51 8.50 -1.82 -11.47
CA SER A 51 8.23 -0.44 -11.90
C SER A 51 8.75 0.58 -10.88
N ILE A 52 8.46 0.39 -9.59
CA ILE A 52 8.93 1.26 -8.50
C ILE A 52 10.46 1.33 -8.50
N LEU A 53 11.13 0.17 -8.53
CA LEU A 53 12.59 0.09 -8.43
C LEU A 53 13.31 0.66 -9.65
N ARG A 54 12.67 0.66 -10.82
CA ARG A 54 13.21 1.25 -12.06
C ARG A 54 12.84 2.73 -12.24
N GLY A 55 12.06 3.30 -11.33
CA GLY A 55 11.58 4.69 -11.45
C GLY A 55 10.50 4.88 -12.51
N PHE A 56 9.80 3.82 -12.94
CA PHE A 56 8.64 3.95 -13.82
C PHE A 56 7.43 4.48 -13.04
N PRO A 57 6.57 5.31 -13.66
CA PRO A 57 5.37 5.80 -13.02
C PRO A 57 4.42 4.67 -12.68
N ILE A 58 3.85 4.69 -11.47
CA ILE A 58 2.91 3.67 -10.99
C ILE A 58 1.45 4.17 -10.93
N GLY A 59 1.19 5.36 -11.48
CA GLY A 59 -0.09 6.08 -11.40
C GLY A 59 -0.30 6.78 -10.05
N SER A 60 -1.29 7.68 -9.99
CA SER A 60 -1.69 8.38 -8.76
C SER A 60 -2.56 7.51 -7.85
N PHE A 61 -2.76 7.94 -6.61
CA PHE A 61 -3.70 7.35 -5.66
C PHE A 61 -4.81 8.36 -5.38
N LEU A 62 -6.06 7.91 -5.35
CA LEU A 62 -7.19 8.79 -5.08
C LEU A 62 -7.59 8.69 -3.60
N LEU A 63 -7.53 9.82 -2.91
CA LEU A 63 -7.96 9.96 -1.53
C LEU A 63 -9.20 10.85 -1.45
N SER A 64 -10.11 10.54 -0.53
CA SER A 64 -11.17 11.45 -0.11
C SER A 64 -11.11 11.67 1.39
N GLU A 65 -11.61 12.81 1.85
CA GLU A 65 -11.75 13.06 3.29
C GLU A 65 -12.63 11.98 3.94
N ARG A 66 -12.29 11.64 5.18
CA ARG A 66 -13.01 10.73 6.05
C ARG A 66 -13.24 11.42 7.39
N ALA A 67 -14.46 11.37 7.91
CA ALA A 67 -14.78 11.91 9.21
C ALA A 67 -14.55 10.90 10.34
N LYS A 68 -14.32 11.42 11.54
CA LYS A 68 -14.46 10.62 12.76
C LYS A 68 -15.87 10.02 12.83
N GLY A 69 -15.97 8.74 13.20
CA GLY A 69 -17.24 8.02 13.29
C GLY A 69 -17.65 7.29 12.01
N ASP A 70 -16.94 7.48 10.90
CA ASP A 70 -17.21 6.73 9.68
C ASP A 70 -16.85 5.24 9.84
N HIS A 71 -17.67 4.37 9.23
CA HIS A 71 -17.33 2.96 9.08
C HIS A 71 -16.16 2.83 8.12
N SER A 72 -15.15 2.07 8.54
CA SER A 72 -13.89 1.93 7.84
C SER A 72 -13.43 0.49 7.85
N ARG A 73 -12.48 0.18 6.96
CA ARG A 73 -11.84 -1.12 6.87
C ARG A 73 -10.33 -0.99 6.92
N ASN A 74 -9.69 -1.87 7.68
CA ASN A 74 -8.24 -1.91 7.77
C ASN A 74 -7.68 -2.53 6.49
N ILE A 75 -6.69 -1.88 5.87
CA ILE A 75 -6.10 -2.38 4.62
C ILE A 75 -5.37 -3.71 4.82
N LEU A 76 -4.73 -3.93 5.97
CA LEU A 76 -3.95 -5.13 6.26
C LEU A 76 -4.84 -6.25 6.82
N SER A 77 -5.50 -6.02 7.97
CA SER A 77 -6.30 -7.05 8.66
C SER A 77 -7.64 -7.34 7.99
N LYS A 78 -8.12 -6.44 7.11
CA LYS A 78 -9.44 -6.50 6.46
C LYS A 78 -10.63 -6.35 7.42
N GLU A 79 -10.38 -6.14 8.71
CA GLU A 79 -11.41 -5.91 9.73
C GLU A 79 -12.12 -4.59 9.47
N GLN A 80 -13.42 -4.58 9.76
CA GLN A 80 -14.22 -3.36 9.76
C GLN A 80 -14.29 -2.78 11.16
N PHE A 81 -14.25 -1.46 11.26
CA PHE A 81 -14.27 -0.72 12.51
C PHE A 81 -14.86 0.68 12.29
N ILE A 82 -15.08 1.42 13.38
CA ILE A 82 -15.47 2.84 13.33
C ILE A 82 -14.22 3.68 13.54
N SER A 83 -13.95 4.63 12.64
CA SER A 83 -12.76 5.47 12.73
C SER A 83 -12.80 6.38 13.96
N ASN A 84 -11.75 6.28 14.79
CA ASN A 84 -11.62 7.10 15.99
C ASN A 84 -11.29 8.58 15.69
N ASP A 85 -10.65 8.83 14.54
CA ASP A 85 -10.20 10.13 14.07
C ASP A 85 -10.56 10.37 12.59
N SER A 86 -10.68 11.64 12.23
CA SER A 86 -10.75 12.10 10.83
C SER A 86 -9.44 11.79 10.10
N GLY A 87 -9.53 11.61 8.79
CA GLY A 87 -8.40 11.26 7.93
C GLY A 87 -8.84 11.11 6.49
N TYR A 88 -8.39 10.05 5.83
CA TYR A 88 -8.66 9.81 4.42
C TYR A 88 -9.15 8.40 4.16
N PHE A 89 -10.02 8.28 3.16
CA PHE A 89 -10.32 7.04 2.48
C PHE A 89 -9.46 6.89 1.24
N LEU A 90 -8.86 5.72 1.06
CA LEU A 90 -8.24 5.32 -0.20
C LEU A 90 -9.32 4.78 -1.15
N LEU A 91 -9.69 5.60 -2.13
CA LEU A 91 -10.73 5.27 -3.11
C LEU A 91 -10.16 4.44 -4.28
N ASP A 92 -9.02 4.85 -4.83
CA ASP A 92 -8.30 4.12 -5.89
C ASP A 92 -6.88 3.73 -5.47
N GLY A 93 -6.36 2.66 -6.06
CA GLY A 93 -4.98 2.21 -5.84
C GLY A 93 -4.83 1.19 -4.72
N GLN A 94 -5.91 0.72 -4.12
CA GLN A 94 -5.91 -0.24 -3.01
C GLN A 94 -5.05 -1.48 -3.26
N GLN A 95 -5.12 -2.05 -4.47
CA GLN A 95 -4.33 -3.22 -4.85
C GLN A 95 -2.82 -2.89 -4.92
N ARG A 96 -2.49 -1.70 -5.44
CA ARG A 96 -1.11 -1.18 -5.48
C ARG A 96 -0.60 -0.95 -4.07
N THR A 97 -1.40 -0.31 -3.22
CA THR A 97 -1.07 -0.06 -1.81
C THR A 97 -0.84 -1.36 -1.07
N ARG A 98 -1.73 -2.35 -1.17
CA ARG A 98 -1.53 -3.66 -0.53
C ARG A 98 -0.24 -4.35 -0.98
N ALA A 99 0.05 -4.30 -2.28
CA ALA A 99 1.28 -4.87 -2.85
C ALA A 99 2.54 -4.16 -2.35
N ILE A 100 2.49 -2.83 -2.19
CA ILE A 100 3.55 -2.01 -1.61
C ILE A 100 3.73 -2.34 -0.12
N LEU A 101 2.66 -2.35 0.67
CA LEU A 101 2.74 -2.59 2.12
C LEU A 101 3.31 -3.98 2.46
N MET A 102 3.09 -4.98 1.58
CA MET A 102 3.69 -6.31 1.70
C MET A 102 5.23 -6.30 1.73
N GLY A 103 5.87 -5.30 1.13
CA GLY A 103 7.33 -5.12 1.18
C GLY A 103 7.85 -4.61 2.53
N PHE A 104 6.98 -4.04 3.36
CA PHE A 104 7.33 -3.43 4.65
C PHE A 104 6.85 -4.27 5.83
N LYS A 105 5.69 -4.91 5.70
CA LYS A 105 5.18 -5.87 6.68
C LYS A 105 4.85 -7.18 5.98
N PRO A 106 5.49 -8.31 6.38
CA PRO A 106 5.25 -9.59 5.74
C PRO A 106 3.78 -10.00 5.89
N ALA A 107 3.21 -10.53 4.81
CA ALA A 107 1.96 -11.26 4.89
C ALA A 107 2.25 -12.75 5.14
N ASP A 108 1.31 -13.46 5.76
CA ASP A 108 1.49 -14.86 6.20
C ASP A 108 2.09 -15.78 5.12
N ASN A 109 1.73 -15.57 3.86
CA ASN A 109 2.11 -16.43 2.74
C ASN A 109 2.90 -15.73 1.63
N SER A 110 3.35 -14.48 1.83
CA SER A 110 4.02 -13.74 0.76
C SER A 110 4.86 -12.57 1.26
N ARG A 111 6.09 -12.48 0.73
CA ARG A 111 7.02 -11.36 0.94
C ARG A 111 7.84 -11.09 -0.33
N PRO A 112 8.03 -9.83 -0.75
CA PRO A 112 9.06 -9.48 -1.71
C PRO A 112 10.44 -9.88 -1.18
N TRP A 113 11.35 -10.22 -2.10
CA TRP A 113 12.73 -10.54 -1.78
C TRP A 113 13.64 -9.90 -2.82
N ILE A 114 14.85 -9.53 -2.39
CA ILE A 114 15.90 -9.03 -3.27
C ILE A 114 16.89 -10.18 -3.46
N ASP A 115 17.20 -10.50 -4.71
CA ASP A 115 18.24 -11.47 -5.02
C ASP A 115 19.61 -10.87 -4.72
N LEU A 116 20.32 -11.47 -3.78
CA LEU A 116 21.70 -11.08 -3.44
C LEU A 116 22.73 -12.00 -4.11
N ASN A 117 22.29 -13.02 -4.87
CA ASN A 117 23.16 -13.97 -5.53
C ASN A 117 23.03 -13.88 -7.07
N PRO A 118 23.92 -13.12 -7.75
CA PRO A 118 23.85 -12.98 -9.20
C PRO A 118 24.02 -14.30 -9.98
N ASN A 119 24.52 -15.35 -9.33
CA ASN A 119 24.77 -16.66 -9.94
C ASN A 119 23.62 -17.67 -9.73
N PHE A 120 22.58 -17.33 -8.96
CA PHE A 120 21.50 -18.26 -8.61
C PHE A 120 20.84 -18.88 -9.86
N TYR A 121 20.57 -18.07 -10.88
CA TYR A 121 19.94 -18.51 -12.12
C TYR A 121 20.87 -19.26 -13.08
N GLN A 122 22.19 -19.13 -12.94
CA GLN A 122 23.13 -19.88 -13.77
C GLN A 122 23.12 -21.37 -13.41
N LYS A 123 22.81 -21.71 -12.16
CA LYS A 123 22.74 -23.10 -11.67
C LYS A 123 21.60 -23.92 -12.31
N TYR A 124 20.55 -23.27 -12.80
CA TYR A 124 19.37 -23.91 -13.38
C TYR A 124 19.30 -23.82 -14.92
N LYS A 125 20.33 -23.27 -15.58
CA LYS A 125 20.44 -23.25 -17.05
C LYS A 125 21.04 -24.54 -17.64
N ASN A 126 21.55 -25.45 -16.79
CA ASN A 126 22.23 -26.68 -17.20
C ASN A 126 21.39 -27.96 -16.95
N TYR A 127 20.09 -27.81 -16.73
CA TYR A 127 19.09 -28.87 -16.75
C TYR A 127 18.00 -28.47 -17.75
#